data_AF-A0A5K0YRS6-F1
#
_entry.id   AF-A0A5K0YRS6-F1
#
_cell.length_a   1.000
_cell.length_b   1.000
_cell.length_c   1.000
_cell.angle_alpha   90.00
_cell.angle_beta   90.00
_cell.angle_gamma   90.00
#
_symmetry.space_group_name_H-M   'P 1'
#
loop_
_entity.id
_entity.type
_entity.pdbx_description
1 polymer ?
#
loop_
_entity_poly.entity_id
_entity_poly.type
_entity_poly.pdbx_seq_one_letter_code
_entity_poly.pdbx_strand_id
1 'polypeptide(L)'
;VRVSGSVAYVSQSAWIQSGNIEENILFGTPLDKPRYKNVLHACALKKDLELLAHGDQTIIGDRGINLSGGQKQRVQLARALYQDADIYLLDDPFSAVDAHTGSELFKASMNMLTIC
;
A
#
# COMPACT_ATOMS: atom_id res chain seq x y z
N VAL A 1 -12.77 -17.34 19.23
CA VAL A 1 -11.96 -17.42 17.99
C VAL A 1 -10.50 -17.23 18.38
N ARG A 2 -9.57 -18.07 17.91
CA ARG A 2 -8.12 -17.88 18.09
C ARG A 2 -7.49 -17.65 16.72
N VAL A 3 -6.67 -16.61 16.61
CA VAL A 3 -5.85 -16.29 15.44
C VAL A 3 -4.39 -16.45 15.87
N SER A 4 -3.56 -17.08 15.03
CA SER A 4 -2.14 -17.29 15.28
C SER A 4 -1.36 -16.78 14.09
N GLY A 5 -0.27 -16.05 14.34
CA GLY A 5 0.49 -15.34 13.32
C GLY A 5 0.28 -13.82 13.37
N SER A 6 1.10 -13.12 12.61
CA SER A 6 1.01 -11.69 12.36
C SER A 6 -0.15 -11.37 11.40
N VAL A 7 -0.75 -10.20 11.56
CA VAL A 7 -1.94 -9.79 10.79
C VAL A 7 -1.71 -8.41 10.17
N ALA A 8 -1.92 -8.29 8.87
CA ALA A 8 -2.01 -7.03 8.15
C ALA A 8 -3.47 -6.74 7.78
N TYR A 9 -3.89 -5.49 7.94
CA TYR A 9 -5.27 -5.06 7.68
C TYR A 9 -5.32 -3.87 6.71
N VAL A 10 -6.19 -3.97 5.71
CA VAL A 10 -6.52 -2.91 4.76
C VAL A 10 -8.00 -2.60 4.88
N SER A 11 -8.33 -1.38 5.29
CA SER A 11 -9.70 -0.88 5.46
C SER A 11 -10.26 -0.27 4.18
N GLN A 12 -11.59 -0.31 4.00
CA GLN A 12 -12.25 0.34 2.88
C GLN A 12 -11.96 1.86 2.85
N SER A 13 -12.01 2.49 4.03
CA SER A 13 -11.62 3.89 4.23
C SER A 13 -10.13 3.98 4.55
N ALA A 14 -9.34 4.41 3.56
CA ALA A 14 -7.90 4.44 3.70
C ALA A 14 -7.41 5.49 4.71
N TRP A 15 -6.46 5.08 5.56
CA TRP A 15 -5.82 5.93 6.55
C TRP A 15 -4.31 6.03 6.34
N ILE A 16 -3.82 7.27 6.30
CA ILE A 16 -2.43 7.65 6.03
C ILE A 16 -1.93 8.50 7.20
N GLN A 17 -0.73 8.16 7.70
CA GLN A 17 -0.04 8.89 8.77
C GLN A 17 0.59 10.17 8.22
N SER A 18 0.73 11.18 9.08
CA SER A 18 1.60 12.33 8.82
C SER A 18 3.05 11.83 8.71
N GLY A 19 3.77 12.26 7.68
CA GLY A 19 5.09 11.74 7.30
C GLY A 19 5.21 11.69 5.78
N ASN A 20 6.26 11.05 5.25
CA ASN A 20 6.37 10.82 3.81
C ASN A 20 5.72 9.49 3.36
N ILE A 21 5.70 9.23 2.06
CA ILE A 21 5.08 8.00 1.51
C ILE A 21 5.90 6.76 1.88
N GLU A 22 7.24 6.85 1.83
CA GLU A 22 8.13 5.76 2.23
C GLU A 22 7.86 5.32 3.68
N GLU A 23 7.83 6.25 4.63
CA GLU A 23 7.50 6.02 6.04
C GLU A 23 6.13 5.38 6.21
N ASN A 24 5.15 5.82 5.42
CA ASN A 24 3.82 5.24 5.44
C ASN A 24 3.79 3.79 4.95
N ILE A 25 4.63 3.42 3.98
CA ILE A 25 4.72 2.05 3.45
C ILE A 25 5.56 1.18 4.40
N LEU A 26 6.71 1.67 4.86
CA LEU A 26 7.61 0.95 5.78
C LEU A 26 6.97 0.74 7.15
N PHE A 27 6.23 1.72 7.65
CA PHE A 27 5.45 1.64 8.89
C PHE A 27 6.24 1.10 10.08
N GLY A 28 7.46 1.62 10.27
CA GLY A 28 8.37 1.24 11.35
C GLY A 28 9.27 0.04 11.05
N THR A 29 9.14 -0.60 9.88
CA THR A 29 10.06 -1.66 9.43
C THR A 29 11.25 -1.07 8.67
N PRO A 30 12.45 -1.71 8.73
CA PRO A 30 13.62 -1.25 7.99
C PRO A 30 13.43 -1.35 6.47
N LEU A 31 14.03 -0.43 5.72
CA LEU A 31 14.00 -0.43 4.26
C LEU A 31 14.84 -1.57 3.65
N ASP A 32 14.17 -2.62 3.19
CA ASP A 32 14.61 -3.53 2.14
C ASP A 32 14.25 -2.94 0.76
N LYS A 33 15.28 -2.50 0.02
CA LYS A 33 15.13 -1.85 -1.30
C LYS A 33 14.53 -2.77 -2.37
N PRO A 34 15.01 -4.01 -2.60
CA PRO A 34 14.37 -4.96 -3.50
C PRO A 34 12.88 -5.17 -3.21
N ARG A 35 12.53 -5.47 -1.96
CA ARG A 35 11.14 -5.68 -1.54
C ARG A 35 10.30 -4.43 -1.77
N TYR A 36 10.82 -3.27 -1.39
CA TYR A 36 10.13 -1.99 -1.53
C TYR A 36 9.81 -1.68 -2.99
N LYS A 37 10.77 -1.88 -3.90
CA LYS A 37 10.54 -1.73 -5.34
C LYS A 37 9.47 -2.68 -5.87
N ASN A 38 9.47 -3.93 -5.41
CA ASN A 38 8.46 -4.92 -5.80
C ASN A 38 7.07 -4.51 -5.31
N VAL A 39 6.94 -4.05 -4.07
CA VAL A 39 5.68 -3.53 -3.52
C VAL A 39 5.18 -2.32 -4.32
N LEU A 40 6.05 -1.34 -4.61
CA LEU A 40 5.67 -0.17 -5.41
C LEU A 40 5.17 -0.56 -6.81
N HIS A 41 5.78 -1.58 -7.41
CA HIS A 41 5.34 -2.10 -8.70
C HIS A 41 3.98 -2.82 -8.60
N ALA A 42 3.83 -3.75 -7.63
CA ALA A 42 2.62 -4.52 -7.43
C ALA A 42 1.40 -3.64 -7.10
N CYS A 43 1.62 -2.54 -6.37
CA CYS A 43 0.60 -1.57 -6.03
C CYS A 43 0.46 -0.44 -7.06
N ALA A 44 1.07 -0.54 -8.25
CA ALA A 44 1.03 0.48 -9.31
C ALA A 44 1.37 1.91 -8.86
N LEU A 45 2.17 2.08 -7.80
CA LEU A 45 2.49 3.37 -7.21
C LEU A 45 3.57 4.14 -8.00
N LYS A 46 4.35 3.46 -8.84
CA LYS A 46 5.46 4.09 -9.56
C LYS A 46 5.04 5.35 -10.35
N LYS A 47 3.93 5.26 -11.09
CA LYS A 47 3.40 6.41 -11.85
C LYS A 47 2.90 7.53 -10.95
N ASP A 48 2.28 7.18 -9.81
CA ASP A 48 1.85 8.18 -8.82
C ASP A 48 3.06 8.94 -8.26
N LEU A 49 4.13 8.23 -7.92
CA LEU A 49 5.35 8.82 -7.37
C LEU A 49 6.08 9.72 -8.39
N GLU A 50 6.10 9.34 -9.66
CA GLU A 50 6.69 10.15 -10.74
C GLU A 50 5.99 11.52 -10.93
N LEU A 51 4.72 11.64 -10.52
CA LEU A 51 3.96 12.89 -10.57
C LEU A 51 4.17 13.78 -9.34
N LEU A 52 4.79 13.25 -8.28
CA LEU A 52 5.08 14.00 -7.06
C LEU A 52 6.47 14.63 -7.13
N ALA A 53 6.58 15.90 -6.72
CA ALA A 53 7.83 16.66 -6.81
C ALA A 53 9.03 15.99 -6.12
N HIS A 54 8.78 15.19 -5.07
CA HIS A 54 9.82 14.50 -4.30
C HIS A 54 9.65 12.98 -4.29
N GLY A 55 8.87 12.42 -5.23
CA GLY A 55 8.62 10.98 -5.28
C GLY A 55 8.02 10.47 -3.96
N ASP A 56 8.58 9.38 -3.43
CA ASP A 56 8.15 8.78 -2.17
C ASP A 56 8.60 9.53 -0.91
N GLN A 57 9.53 10.48 -1.06
CA GLN A 57 9.92 11.41 0.00
C GLN A 57 8.95 12.60 0.13
N THR A 58 7.90 12.65 -0.69
CA THR A 58 6.87 13.69 -0.61
C THR A 58 6.15 13.63 0.73
N ILE A 59 6.15 14.74 1.46
CA ILE A 59 5.43 14.88 2.73
C ILE A 59 3.92 14.86 2.48
N ILE A 60 3.25 14.01 3.26
CA ILE A 60 1.81 13.87 3.26
C ILE A 60 1.23 14.73 4.40
N GLY A 61 0.39 15.70 4.02
CA GLY A 61 -0.36 16.51 4.98
C GLY A 61 -1.42 15.71 5.73
N ASP A 62 -1.97 16.30 6.79
CA ASP A 62 -2.90 15.63 7.71
C ASP A 62 -3.98 14.81 6.98
N ARG A 63 -4.15 13.56 7.42
CA ARG A 63 -5.12 12.59 6.86
C ARG A 63 -4.96 12.36 5.35
N GLY A 64 -3.77 12.58 4.79
CA GLY A 64 -3.50 12.33 3.39
C GLY A 64 -4.10 13.37 2.45
N ILE A 65 -4.30 14.63 2.86
CA ILE A 65 -5.02 15.61 2.04
C ILE A 65 -4.41 15.81 0.63
N ASN A 66 -3.13 15.52 0.46
CA ASN A 66 -2.40 15.61 -0.81
C ASN A 66 -2.64 14.44 -1.78
N LEU A 67 -3.33 13.38 -1.35
CA LEU A 67 -3.56 12.16 -2.14
C LEU A 67 -5.03 12.00 -2.52
N SER A 68 -5.29 11.51 -3.73
CA SER A 68 -6.62 11.04 -4.13
C SER A 68 -7.04 9.78 -3.34
N GLY A 69 -8.34 9.45 -3.34
CA GLY A 69 -8.83 8.24 -2.66
C GLY A 69 -8.14 6.95 -3.11
N GLY A 70 -8.00 6.76 -4.43
CA GLY A 70 -7.29 5.60 -4.99
C GLY A 70 -5.80 5.56 -4.64
N GLN A 71 -5.13 6.71 -4.56
CA GLN A 71 -3.73 6.76 -4.12
C GLN A 71 -3.59 6.37 -2.65
N LYS A 72 -4.50 6.84 -1.77
CA LYS A 72 -4.50 6.43 -0.35
C LYS A 72 -4.69 4.93 -0.20
N GLN A 73 -5.61 4.33 -0.96
CA GLN A 73 -5.81 2.88 -0.95
C GLN A 73 -4.57 2.13 -1.43
N ARG A 74 -3.93 2.56 -2.52
CA ARG A 74 -2.69 1.93 -3.01
C ARG A 74 -1.53 2.03 -2.01
N VAL A 75 -1.37 3.17 -1.33
CA VAL A 75 -0.37 3.32 -0.26
C VAL A 75 -0.68 2.42 0.94
N GLN A 76 -1.94 2.31 1.34
CA GLN A 76 -2.34 1.41 2.44
C GLN A 76 -2.15 -0.07 2.06
N LEU A 77 -2.46 -0.46 0.82
CA LEU A 77 -2.21 -1.80 0.32
C LEU A 77 -0.70 -2.09 0.28
N ALA A 78 0.11 -1.14 -0.20
CA ALA A 78 1.56 -1.25 -0.19
C ALA A 78 2.11 -1.44 1.22
N ARG A 79 1.60 -0.69 2.21
CA ARG A 79 1.93 -0.88 3.63
C ARG A 79 1.66 -2.31 4.09
N ALA A 80 0.47 -2.85 3.78
CA ALA A 80 0.13 -4.21 4.16
C ALA A 80 1.08 -5.23 3.51
N LEU A 81 1.28 -5.17 2.19
CA LEU A 81 2.17 -6.10 1.47
C LEU A 81 3.63 -6.02 1.94
N TYR A 82 4.08 -4.83 2.36
CA TYR A 82 5.42 -4.66 2.88
C TYR A 82 5.64 -5.34 4.23
N GLN A 83 4.61 -5.39 5.09
CA GLN A 83 4.70 -5.97 6.44
C GLN A 83 4.91 -7.48 6.48
N ASP A 84 4.65 -8.20 5.39
CA ASP A 84 4.86 -9.66 5.32
C ASP A 84 4.08 -10.47 6.35
N ALA A 85 2.82 -10.10 6.59
CA ALA A 85 2.02 -10.77 7.61
C ALA A 85 1.64 -12.20 7.21
N ASP A 86 1.38 -13.05 8.21
CA ASP A 86 0.86 -14.41 7.96
C ASP A 86 -0.59 -14.37 7.45
N ILE A 87 -1.34 -13.34 7.85
CA ILE A 87 -2.78 -13.19 7.57
C ILE A 87 -3.06 -11.78 7.06
N TYR A 88 -3.74 -11.69 5.92
CA TYR A 88 -4.19 -10.44 5.33
C TYR A 88 -5.70 -10.32 5.39
N LEU A 89 -6.19 -9.24 6.01
CA LEU A 89 -7.60 -8.89 6.08
C LEU A 89 -7.83 -7.68 5.19
N LEU A 90 -8.56 -7.87 4.09
CA LEU A 90 -8.80 -6.83 3.09
C LEU A 90 -10.29 -6.52 3.02
N ASP A 91 -10.66 -5.30 3.40
CA ASP A 91 -12.04 -4.80 3.38
C ASP A 91 -12.20 -3.84 2.20
N ASP A 92 -12.71 -4.37 1.08
CA ASP A 92 -12.95 -3.64 -0.16
C ASP A 92 -11.77 -2.72 -0.60
N PRO A 93 -10.54 -3.27 -0.73
CA PRO A 93 -9.31 -2.50 -0.88
C PRO A 93 -9.15 -1.78 -2.23
N PHE A 94 -10.07 -2.01 -3.18
CA PHE A 94 -10.04 -1.46 -4.54
C PHE A 94 -11.24 -0.56 -4.84
N SER A 95 -12.04 -0.21 -3.83
CA SER A 95 -13.31 0.51 -4.01
C SER A 95 -13.18 1.92 -4.60
N ALA A 96 -12.02 2.56 -4.43
CA ALA A 96 -11.72 3.88 -4.97
C ALA A 96 -10.90 3.82 -6.28
N VAL A 97 -10.81 2.64 -6.89
CA VAL A 97 -10.09 2.39 -8.14
C VAL A 97 -11.08 1.91 -9.20
N ASP A 98 -10.90 2.33 -10.45
CA ASP A 98 -11.74 1.84 -11.56
C ASP A 98 -11.54 0.33 -11.79
N ALA A 99 -12.54 -0.33 -12.38
CA ALA A 99 -12.56 -1.79 -12.49
C ALA A 99 -11.38 -2.38 -13.28
N HIS A 100 -10.88 -1.66 -14.30
CA HIS A 100 -9.76 -2.14 -15.10
C HIS A 100 -8.46 -2.11 -14.28
N THR A 101 -8.14 -0.95 -13.70
CA THR A 101 -6.96 -0.78 -12.83
C THR A 101 -7.05 -1.66 -11.59
N GLY A 102 -8.24 -1.81 -11.01
CA GLY A 102 -8.49 -2.66 -9.84
C GLY A 102 -8.22 -4.13 -10.11
N SER A 103 -8.61 -4.65 -11.27
CA SER A 103 -8.30 -6.04 -11.68
C SER A 103 -6.81 -6.27 -11.85
N GLU A 104 -6.07 -5.31 -12.41
CA GLU A 104 -4.61 -5.42 -12.57
C GLU A 104 -3.90 -5.38 -11.20
N LEU A 105 -4.29 -4.46 -10.33
CA LEU A 105 -3.79 -4.35 -8.96
C LEU A 105 -4.06 -5.63 -8.16
N PHE A 106 -5.27 -6.19 -8.26
CA PHE A 106 -5.61 -7.44 -7.57
C PHE A 106 -4.68 -8.57 -8.00
N LYS A 107 -4.50 -8.78 -9.31
CA LYS A 107 -3.62 -9.84 -9.81
C LYS A 107 -2.17 -9.63 -9.36
N ALA A 108 -1.66 -8.41 -9.46
CA ALA A 108 -0.27 -8.12 -9.10
C ALA A 108 -0.02 -8.27 -7.58
N SER A 109 -0.91 -7.73 -6.74
CA SER A 109 -0.81 -7.83 -5.29
C SER A 109 -1.00 -9.26 -4.77
N MET A 110 -1.96 -10.02 -5.32
CA MET A 110 -2.15 -11.43 -4.95
C MET A 110 -0.97 -12.32 -5.32
N ASN A 111 -0.31 -12.08 -6.45
CA ASN A 111 0.89 -12.82 -6.82
C ASN A 111 2.03 -12.60 -5.81
N MET A 112 2.13 -11.40 -5.23
CA MET A 112 3.13 -11.12 -4.19
C MET A 112 2.86 -11.89 -2.90
N LEU A 113 1.58 -12.09 -2.55
CA LEU A 113 1.16 -12.88 -1.38
C LEU A 113 1.33 -14.39 -1.58
N THR A 114 1.34 -14.87 -2.82
CA THR A 114 1.38 -16.31 -3.14
C THR A 114 2.82 -16.84 -3.31
N ILE A 115 3.82 -15.97 -3.32
CA ILE A 115 5.25 -16.33 -3.50
C ILE A 115 6.00 -16.44 -2.16
N CYS A 116 5.33 -16.25 -1.02
CA CYS A 116 5.87 -16.56 0.31
C CYS A 116 5.69 -18.04 0.68
#